data_AF-A0A7Y8WUH2-F1
#
_entry.id   AF-A0A7Y8WUH2-F1
#
_cell.length_a   1.000
_cell.length_b   1.000
_cell.length_c   1.000
_cell.angle_alpha   90.00
_cell.angle_beta   90.00
_cell.angle_gamma   90.00
#
_symmetry.space_group_name_H-M   'P 1'
#
loop_
_entity.id
_entity.type
_entity.pdbx_description
1 polymer ?
#
loop_
_entity_poly.entity_id
_entity_poly.type
_entity_poly.pdbx_seq_one_letter_code
_entity_poly.pdbx_strand_id
1 'polypeptide(L)'
;MTVTLDRAYWLGLLVSVVLPVLVGLVTTRVTSAGTKAVLLLALSTANGLVVEIANPGPAFDLGTAAVLAAVSFATGVLAHFGLYKPVGLAGKAQDSLITASSAPRSV
;
A
#
# COMPACT_ATOMS: atom_id res chain seq x y z
N MET A 1 -27.18 -20.26 -7.68
CA MET A 1 -26.35 -19.13 -7.24
C MET A 1 -26.88 -17.90 -7.93
N THR A 2 -27.42 -16.93 -7.18
CA THR A 2 -27.92 -15.68 -7.74
C THR A 2 -26.81 -14.65 -7.70
N VAL A 3 -26.34 -14.19 -8.86
CA VAL A 3 -25.39 -13.08 -8.95
C VAL A 3 -26.14 -11.80 -8.61
N THR A 4 -25.91 -11.25 -7.43
CA THR A 4 -26.45 -9.95 -7.03
C THR A 4 -25.54 -8.84 -7.54
N LEU A 5 -26.03 -8.09 -8.53
CA LEU A 5 -25.34 -6.95 -9.13
C LEU A 5 -25.55 -5.72 -8.23
N ASP A 6 -24.80 -5.64 -7.13
CA ASP A 6 -24.85 -4.53 -6.20
C ASP A 6 -23.81 -3.44 -6.54
N ARG A 7 -23.80 -2.35 -5.76
CA ARG A 7 -22.84 -1.26 -5.95
C ARG A 7 -21.38 -1.74 -5.81
N ALA A 8 -21.13 -2.69 -4.92
CA ALA A 8 -19.79 -3.27 -4.70
C ALA A 8 -19.29 -4.01 -5.94
N TYR A 9 -20.15 -4.80 -6.58
CA TYR A 9 -19.85 -5.48 -7.84
C TYR A 9 -19.47 -4.49 -8.94
N TRP A 10 -20.26 -3.44 -9.15
CA TRP A 10 -19.98 -2.45 -10.19
C TRP A 10 -18.71 -1.63 -9.91
N LEU A 11 -18.45 -1.28 -8.65
CA LEU A 11 -17.20 -0.64 -8.24
C LEU A 11 -16.00 -1.57 -8.48
N GLY A 12 -16.09 -2.83 -8.07
CA GLY A 12 -15.05 -3.83 -8.29
C GLY A 12 -14.77 -4.04 -9.78
N LEU A 13 -15.81 -4.10 -10.60
CA LEU A 13 -15.69 -4.21 -12.06
C LEU A 13 -14.96 -3.00 -12.65
N LEU A 14 -15.36 -1.78 -12.27
CA LEU A 14 -14.72 -0.56 -12.75
C LEU A 14 -13.24 -0.49 -12.35
N VAL A 15 -12.91 -0.82 -11.10
CA VAL A 15 -11.53 -0.85 -10.60
C VAL A 15 -10.70 -1.89 -11.33
N SER A 16 -11.25 -3.07 -11.61
CA SER A 16 -10.55 -4.17 -12.30
C SER A 16 -10.05 -3.79 -13.69
N VAL A 17 -10.69 -2.81 -14.35
CA VAL A 17 -10.30 -2.32 -15.68
C VAL A 17 -9.48 -1.05 -15.57
N VAL A 18 -9.93 -0.07 -14.77
CA VAL A 18 -9.30 1.26 -14.72
C VAL A 18 -7.94 1.21 -14.03
N LEU A 19 -7.79 0.45 -12.94
CA LEU A 19 -6.54 0.42 -12.17
C LEU A 19 -5.38 -0.14 -13.00
N PRO A 20 -5.49 -1.29 -13.70
CA PRO A 20 -4.42 -1.77 -14.57
C PRO A 20 -4.04 -0.80 -15.69
N VAL A 21 -5.01 -0.05 -16.25
CA VAL A 21 -4.73 0.97 -17.27
C VAL A 21 -3.89 2.11 -16.69
N LEU A 22 -4.23 2.60 -15.50
CA LEU A 22 -3.45 3.64 -14.82
C LEU A 22 -2.04 3.13 -14.47
N VAL A 23 -1.92 1.89 -13.99
CA VAL A 23 -0.61 1.25 -13.73
C VAL A 23 0.21 1.15 -15.03
N GLY A 24 -0.42 0.72 -16.12
CA GLY A 24 0.20 0.67 -17.45
C GLY A 24 0.68 2.04 -17.93
N LEU A 25 -0.13 3.07 -17.73
CA LEU A 25 0.23 4.45 -18.09
C LEU A 25 1.44 4.95 -17.28
N VAL A 26 1.44 4.72 -15.96
CA VAL A 26 2.55 5.12 -15.08
C VAL A 26 3.83 4.38 -15.47
N THR A 27 3.75 3.07 -15.72
CA THR A 27 4.92 2.26 -16.05
C THR A 27 5.51 2.58 -17.42
N THR A 28 4.69 2.98 -18.39
CA THR A 28 5.12 3.28 -19.77
C THR A 28 5.54 4.73 -19.98
N ARG A 29 4.89 5.71 -19.32
CA ARG A 29 5.13 7.14 -19.58
C ARG A 29 6.05 7.81 -18.56
N VAL A 30 6.17 7.27 -17.34
CA VAL A 30 7.03 7.84 -16.31
C VAL A 30 8.42 7.23 -16.43
N THR A 31 9.41 8.06 -16.73
CA THR A 31 10.81 7.62 -16.90
C THR A 31 11.60 7.72 -15.59
N SER A 32 11.26 8.68 -14.72
CA SER A 32 11.85 8.81 -13.38
C SER A 32 11.45 7.63 -12.50
N ALA A 33 12.44 6.87 -12.02
CA ALA A 33 12.22 5.71 -11.16
C ALA A 33 11.51 6.08 -9.84
N GLY A 34 11.92 7.19 -9.21
CA GLY A 34 11.30 7.65 -7.97
C GLY A 34 9.87 8.13 -8.17
N THR A 35 9.61 8.92 -9.22
CA THR A 35 8.25 9.39 -9.54
C THR A 35 7.32 8.23 -9.86
N LYS A 36 7.82 7.24 -10.63
CA LYS A 36 7.07 6.01 -10.94
C LYS A 36 6.70 5.25 -9.67
N ALA A 37 7.66 5.05 -8.78
CA ALA A 37 7.43 4.34 -7.52
C ALA A 37 6.39 5.05 -6.63
N VAL A 38 6.46 6.37 -6.49
CA VAL A 38 5.50 7.15 -5.69
C VAL A 38 4.09 7.07 -6.30
N LEU A 39 3.96 7.18 -7.62
CA LEU A 39 2.67 7.08 -8.29
C LEU A 39 2.06 5.68 -8.16
N LEU A 40 2.87 4.63 -8.35
CA LEU A 40 2.41 3.25 -8.16
C LEU A 40 2.02 2.98 -6.71
N LEU A 41 2.77 3.53 -5.75
CA LEU A 41 2.42 3.46 -4.33
C LEU A 41 1.08 4.15 -4.05
N ALA A 42 0.86 5.35 -4.60
CA ALA A 42 -0.39 6.07 -4.46
C ALA A 42 -1.58 5.28 -5.04
N LEU A 43 -1.40 4.69 -6.23
CA LEU A 43 -2.40 3.82 -6.86
C LEU A 43 -2.71 2.59 -5.99
N SER A 44 -1.69 1.99 -5.39
CA SER A 44 -1.87 0.84 -4.47
C SER A 44 -2.64 1.23 -3.22
N THR A 45 -2.34 2.38 -2.62
CA THR A 45 -3.06 2.92 -1.46
C THR A 45 -4.52 3.21 -1.80
N ALA A 46 -4.76 3.88 -2.93
CA ALA A 46 -6.11 4.16 -3.42
C ALA A 46 -6.91 2.87 -3.68
N ASN A 47 -6.28 1.85 -4.26
CA ASN A 47 -6.94 0.55 -4.45
C ASN A 47 -7.36 -0.09 -3.12
N GLY A 48 -6.49 -0.06 -2.10
CA GLY A 48 -6.82 -0.57 -0.77
C GLY A 48 -8.05 0.12 -0.16
N LEU A 49 -8.11 1.46 -0.26
CA LEU A 49 -9.28 2.22 0.20
C LEU A 49 -10.56 1.88 -0.56
N VAL A 50 -10.47 1.73 -1.89
CA VAL A 50 -11.64 1.37 -2.70
C VAL A 50 -12.15 -0.02 -2.34
N VAL A 51 -11.26 -0.98 -2.05
CA VAL A 51 -11.65 -2.32 -1.58
C VAL A 51 -12.39 -2.25 -0.25
N GLU A 52 -11.89 -1.48 0.72
CA GLU A 52 -12.58 -1.31 2.01
C GLU A 52 -13.93 -0.59 1.87
N ILE A 53 -14.03 0.42 0.99
CA ILE A 53 -15.29 1.13 0.72
C ILE A 53 -16.30 0.22 -0.01
N ALA A 54 -15.83 -0.63 -0.91
CA ALA A 54 -16.67 -1.57 -1.64
C ALA A 54 -17.20 -2.68 -0.73
N ASN A 55 -16.46 -3.04 0.32
CA ASN A 55 -16.86 -4.06 1.28
C ASN A 55 -16.57 -3.61 2.72
N PRO A 56 -17.33 -2.64 3.26
CA PRO A 56 -17.06 -2.09 4.57
C PRO A 56 -17.40 -3.11 5.65
N GLY A 57 -16.41 -3.40 6.50
CA GLY A 57 -16.63 -4.20 7.70
C GLY A 57 -17.52 -3.47 8.73
N PRO A 58 -18.06 -4.18 9.74
CA PRO A 58 -18.95 -3.60 10.74
C PRO A 58 -18.31 -2.49 11.60
N ALA A 59 -16.98 -2.37 11.59
CA ALA A 59 -16.21 -1.33 12.28
C ALA A 59 -15.52 -0.35 11.31
N PHE A 60 -15.92 -0.33 10.03
CA PHE A 60 -15.30 0.55 9.04
C PHE A 60 -15.63 2.01 9.33
N ASP A 61 -14.60 2.83 9.51
CA ASP A 61 -14.68 4.28 9.58
C ASP A 61 -13.79 4.89 8.50
N LEU A 62 -14.43 5.60 7.56
CA LEU A 62 -13.74 6.17 6.39
C LEU A 62 -12.69 7.22 6.81
N GLY A 63 -12.94 7.98 7.88
CA GLY A 63 -12.01 8.98 8.39
C GLY A 63 -10.72 8.33 8.88
N THR A 64 -10.85 7.28 9.70
CA THR A 64 -9.75 6.49 10.24
C THR A 64 -8.97 5.78 9.12
N ALA A 65 -9.67 5.15 8.17
CA ALA A 65 -9.05 4.49 7.02
C ALA A 65 -8.26 5.50 6.17
N ALA A 66 -8.81 6.68 5.90
CA ALA A 66 -8.13 7.73 5.14
C ALA A 66 -6.88 8.26 5.85
N VAL A 67 -6.95 8.50 7.17
CA VAL A 67 -5.79 8.94 7.96
C VAL A 67 -4.70 7.86 7.96
N LEU A 68 -5.06 6.60 8.19
CA LEU A 68 -4.10 5.49 8.19
C LEU A 68 -3.45 5.29 6.82
N ALA A 69 -4.24 5.38 5.75
CA ALA A 69 -3.74 5.33 4.38
C ALA A 69 -2.77 6.47 4.08
N ALA A 70 -3.06 7.70 4.51
CA ALA A 70 -2.19 8.85 4.34
C ALA A 70 -0.86 8.70 5.10
N VAL A 71 -0.92 8.26 6.36
CA VAL A 71 0.28 7.99 7.17
C VAL A 71 1.12 6.88 6.54
N SER A 72 0.50 5.76 6.15
CA SER A 72 1.19 4.63 5.52
C SER A 72 1.82 5.01 4.19
N PHE A 73 1.12 5.80 3.38
CA PHE A 73 1.65 6.35 2.13
C PHE A 73 2.87 7.25 2.40
N ALA A 74 2.77 8.19 3.33
CA ALA A 74 3.87 9.06 3.69
C ALA A 74 5.09 8.26 4.18
N THR A 75 4.89 7.29 5.08
CA THR A 75 5.94 6.38 5.54
C THR A 75 6.57 5.61 4.39
N GLY A 76 5.77 5.08 3.46
CA GLY A 76 6.26 4.39 2.27
C GLY A 76 7.12 5.30 1.38
N VAL A 77 6.70 6.55 1.15
CA VAL A 77 7.48 7.54 0.39
C VAL A 77 8.80 7.87 1.09
N LEU A 78 8.77 8.11 2.40
CA LEU A 78 9.95 8.40 3.21
C LEU A 78 10.94 7.22 3.20
N ALA A 79 10.43 5.99 3.27
CA ALA A 79 11.22 4.78 3.17
C ALA A 79 11.83 4.62 1.77
N HIS A 80 11.05 4.85 0.71
CA HIS A 80 11.49 4.73 -0.68
C HIS A 80 12.67 5.64 -1.01
N PHE A 81 12.62 6.90 -0.58
CA PHE A 81 13.70 7.87 -0.80
C PHE A 81 14.81 7.80 0.28
N GLY A 82 14.70 6.89 1.25
CA GLY A 82 15.71 6.72 2.30
C GLY A 82 15.80 7.91 3.27
N LEU A 83 14.73 8.68 3.46
CA LEU A 83 14.73 9.82 4.40
C LEU A 83 14.83 9.37 5.86
N TYR A 84 14.62 8.09 6.15
CA TYR A 84 14.87 7.52 7.47
C TYR A 84 16.36 7.30 7.79
N LYS A 85 17.28 7.52 6.83
CA LYS A 85 18.73 7.34 7.02
C LYS A 85 19.31 8.14 8.20
N PRO A 86 19.04 9.45 8.37
CA PRO A 86 19.56 10.23 9.50
C PRO A 86 19.06 9.73 10.86
N VAL A 87 17.89 9.09 10.86
CA VAL A 87 17.21 8.61 12.07
C VAL A 87 17.73 7.23 12.51
N GLY A 88 18.50 6.53 11.66
CA GLY A 88 19.14 5.24 11.96
C GLY A 88 18.17 4.08 12.23
N LEU A 89 16.87 4.26 11.99
CA LEU A 89 15.84 3.29 12.36
C LEU A 89 15.98 1.96 11.62
N ALA A 90 16.30 1.99 10.32
CA ALA A 90 16.47 0.79 9.52
C ALA A 90 17.66 -0.07 10.00
N GLY A 91 18.79 0.56 10.35
CA GLY A 91 19.96 -0.13 10.88
C GLY A 91 19.67 -0.77 12.24
N LYS A 92 19.09 0.00 13.17
CA LYS A 92 18.71 -0.52 14.50
C LYS A 92 17.71 -1.68 14.42
N ALA A 93 16.76 -1.61 13.50
CA ALA A 93 15.81 -2.69 13.27
C ALA A 93 16.50 -3.94 12.70
N GLN A 94 17.39 -3.79 11.71
CA GLN A 94 18.18 -4.89 11.18
C GLN A 94 19.05 -5.55 12.26
N ASP A 95 19.78 -4.76 13.05
CA ASP A 95 20.65 -5.26 14.11
C ASP A 95 19.85 -6.05 15.16
N SER A 96 18.66 -5.56 15.54
CA SER A 96 17.81 -6.20 16.54
C SER A 96 17.14 -7.48 16.04
N LEU A 97 16.65 -7.47 14.79
CA LEU A 97 15.90 -8.60 14.22
C LEU A 97 16.79 -9.72 13.69
N ILE A 98 17.97 -9.40 13.15
CA ILE A 98 18.95 -10.40 12.69
C ILE A 98 19.58 -11.10 13.89
N THR A 99 19.96 -10.36 14.94
CA THR A 99 20.55 -10.93 16.16
C THR A 99 19.59 -11.89 16.87
N ALA A 100 18.29 -11.56 16.91
CA ALA A 100 17.27 -12.43 17.50
C ALA A 100 17.07 -13.75 16.74
N SER A 101 17.24 -13.76 15.41
CA SER A 101 17.14 -14.99 14.58
C SER A 101 18.37 -15.90 14.71
N SER A 102 19.52 -15.38 15.14
CA SER A 102 20.76 -16.14 15.33
C SER A 102 20.93 -16.75 16.73
N ALA A 103 19.95 -16.59 17.62
CA ALA A 103 19.97 -17.26 18.91
C ALA A 103 19.93 -18.80 18.70
N PRO A 104 20.90 -19.57 19.22
CA PRO A 104 20.99 -21.00 18.95
C PRO A 104 19.75 -21.72 19.50
N ARG A 105 19.10 -22.54 18.65
CA ARG A 105 18.14 -23.53 19.13
C ARG A 105 18.90 -24.54 19.97
N SER A 106 18.78 -24.48 21.29
CA SER A 106 19.35 -25.47 22.19
C SER A 106 18.68 -26.82 21.94
N VAL A 107 19.46 -27.79 21.47
CA VAL A 107 19.20 -29.23 21.59
C VAL A 107 19.67 -29.67 22.97
#